data_AF-A0A6N8R1L1-F1
#
_entry.id   AF-A0A6N8R1L1-F1
#
_cell.length_a   1.000
_cell.length_b   1.000
_cell.length_c   1.000
_cell.angle_alpha   90.00
_cell.angle_beta   90.00
_cell.angle_gamma   90.00
#
_symmetry.space_group_name_H-M   'P 1'
#
loop_
_entity.id
_entity.type
_entity.pdbx_description
1 polymer ?
#
loop_
_entity_poly.entity_id
_entity_poly.type
_entity_poly.pdbx_seq_one_letter_code
_entity_poly.pdbx_strand_id
1 'polypeptide(L)' 'MHEITLLQGLSLAALVFVLGIDFWLEALFLFRPIIVCTLTGAILGDIQTGLITGGLTELAFAGLTPAGGVQPP' A
#
# COMPACT_ATOMS: atom_id res chain seq x y z
N MET A 1 12.69 -16.37 10.14
CA MET A 1 12.60 -15.01 9.58
C MET A 1 13.18 -15.08 8.20
N HIS A 2 12.40 -14.84 7.15
CA HIS A 2 12.97 -14.72 5.81
C HIS A 2 13.71 -13.39 5.72
N GLU A 3 14.94 -13.45 5.20
CA GLU A 3 15.74 -12.27 4.93
C GLU A 3 15.18 -11.56 3.69
N ILE A 4 15.04 -10.23 3.76
CA ILE A 4 14.60 -9.43 2.62
C ILE A 4 15.76 -9.36 1.63
N THR A 5 15.55 -9.86 0.42
CA THR A 5 16.58 -9.77 -0.63
C THR A 5 16.69 -8.34 -1.16
N LEU A 6 17.85 -7.98 -1.72
CA LEU A 6 18.07 -6.67 -2.35
C LEU A 6 17.03 -6.38 -3.44
N LEU A 7 16.67 -7.40 -4.24
CA LEU A 7 15.67 -7.26 -5.30
C LEU A 7 14.28 -6.94 -4.73
N GLN A 8 13.87 -7.61 -3.65
CA GLN A 8 12.61 -7.31 -2.97
C GLN A 8 12.61 -5.90 -2.39
N GLY A 9 13.72 -5.47 -1.77
CA GLY A 9 13.88 -4.10 -1.27
C GLY A 9 13.76 -3.05 -2.37
N LEU A 10 14.43 -3.25 -3.51
CA LEU A 10 14.33 -2.35 -4.66
C LEU A 10 12.92 -2.34 -5.26
N SER A 11 12.26 -3.50 -5.30
CA SER A 11 10.89 -3.63 -5.81
C SER A 11 9.90 -2.88 -4.92
N LEU A 12 10.07 -2.96 -3.58
CA LEU A 12 9.28 -2.19 -2.62
C LEU A 12 9.52 -0.69 -2.76
N ALA A 13 10.78 -0.26 -2.91
CA ALA A 13 11.11 1.15 -3.09
C ALA A 13 10.47 1.72 -4.37
N ALA A 14 10.55 0.98 -5.48
CA ALA A 14 9.92 1.37 -6.73
C ALA A 14 8.38 1.41 -6.62
N LEU A 15 7.78 0.42 -5.95
CA LEU A 15 6.35 0.38 -5.69
C LEU A 15 5.90 1.62 -4.91
N VAL A 16 6.50 1.89 -3.75
CA VAL A 16 6.12 3.00 -2.88
C VAL A 16 6.35 4.36 -3.55
N PHE A 17 7.37 4.48 -4.40
CA PHE A 17 7.59 5.70 -5.19
C PHE A 17 6.40 6.02 -6.09
N VAL A 18 5.89 5.04 -6.84
CA VAL A 18 4.73 5.23 -7.73
C VAL A 18 3.45 5.47 -6.93
N LEU A 19 3.21 4.69 -5.88
CA LEU A 19 2.03 4.84 -5.04
C LEU A 19 2.03 6.16 -4.26
N GLY A 20 3.19 6.69 -3.90
CA GLY A 20 3.32 8.00 -3.27
C GLY A 20 2.97 9.15 -4.21
N ILE A 21 3.29 9.02 -5.50
CA ILE A 21 2.84 9.98 -6.52
C ILE A 21 1.31 9.94 -6.64
N ASP A 22 0.71 8.75 -6.69
CA ASP A 22 -0.75 8.64 -6.74
C ASP A 22 -1.43 9.10 -5.45
N PHE A 23 -0.81 8.94 -4.27
CA PHE A 23 -1.29 9.50 -3.01
C PHE A 23 -1.37 11.03 -3.04
N TRP A 24 -0.42 11.68 -3.71
CA TRP A 24 -0.42 13.14 -3.83
C TRP A 24 -1.42 13.65 -4.89
N LEU A 25 -1.59 12.89 -5.97
CA LEU A 25 -2.50 13.25 -7.07
C LEU A 25 -3.95 12.86 -6.81
N GLU A 26 -4.17 11.81 -6.02
CA GLU A 26 -5.47 11.19 -5.72
C GLU A 26 -6.30 10.83 -6.97
N ALA A 27 -5.62 10.51 -8.07
CA ALA A 27 -6.25 10.29 -9.37
C ALA A 27 -6.80 8.86 -9.52
N LEU A 28 -6.03 7.86 -9.07
CA LEU A 28 -6.36 6.45 -9.28
C LEU A 28 -6.68 5.69 -7.97
N PHE A 29 -6.39 6.30 -6.81
CA PHE A 29 -6.61 5.71 -5.49
C PHE A 29 -5.87 4.37 -5.28
N LEU A 30 -4.69 4.23 -5.90
CA LEU A 30 -3.78 3.08 -5.76
C LEU A 30 -3.07 3.08 -4.40
N PHE A 31 -2.99 4.24 -3.74
CA PHE A 31 -2.47 4.37 -2.38
C PHE A 31 -3.35 3.70 -1.31
N ARG A 32 -4.53 3.20 -1.68
CA ARG A 32 -5.44 2.53 -0.74
C ARG A 32 -4.79 1.27 -0.13
N PRO A 33 -4.98 1.03 1.18
CA PRO A 33 -4.38 -0.11 1.88
C PRO A 33 -4.61 -1.47 1.21
N ILE A 34 -5.81 -1.72 0.65
CA ILE A 34 -6.09 -3.00 -0.02
C ILE A 34 -5.15 -3.27 -1.20
N ILE A 35 -4.70 -2.22 -1.90
CA ILE A 35 -3.80 -2.35 -3.05
C ILE A 35 -2.35 -2.40 -2.56
N VAL A 36 -1.95 -1.44 -1.72
CA VAL A 36 -0.58 -1.31 -1.21
C VAL A 36 -0.13 -2.59 -0.49
N CYS A 37 -0.94 -3.11 0.43
CA CYS A 37 -0.60 -4.28 1.23
C CYS A 37 -0.58 -5.57 0.39
N THR A 38 -1.50 -5.72 -0.57
CA THR A 38 -1.53 -6.90 -1.46
C THR A 38 -0.28 -6.96 -2.33
N LEU A 39 0.12 -5.83 -2.93
CA LEU A 39 1.34 -5.74 -3.75
C LEU A 39 2.60 -5.96 -2.90
N THR A 40 2.64 -5.40 -1.68
CA THR A 40 3.73 -5.64 -0.73
C THR A 40 3.84 -7.13 -0.39
N GLY A 41 2.72 -7.79 -0.07
CA GLY A 41 2.70 -9.23 0.19
C GLY A 41 3.17 -10.06 -1.01
N ALA A 42 2.76 -9.69 -2.22
CA ALA A 42 3.23 -10.33 -3.44
C ALA A 42 4.75 -10.21 -3.63
N ILE A 43 5.35 -9.04 -3.39
CA ILE A 43 6.81 -8.84 -3.47
C ILE A 43 7.54 -9.65 -2.39
N LEU A 44 6.97 -9.73 -1.19
CA LEU A 44 7.55 -10.47 -0.07
C LEU A 44 7.34 -11.99 -0.16
N GLY A 45 6.51 -12.47 -1.09
CA GLY A 45 6.24 -13.89 -1.31
C GLY A 45 5.07 -14.45 -0.48
N ASP A 46 4.31 -13.61 0.20
CA ASP A 46 3.11 -13.98 0.96
C ASP A 46 1.96 -13.00 0.64
N ILE A 47 1.29 -13.28 -0.47
CA ILE A 47 0.16 -12.47 -0.94
C ILE A 47 -1.06 -12.59 -0.02
N GLN A 48 -1.22 -13.73 0.67
CA GLN A 48 -2.38 -13.97 1.53
C GLN A 48 -2.32 -13.07 2.77
N THR A 49 -1.16 -13.01 3.42
CA THR A 49 -0.95 -12.09 4.55
C THR A 49 -1.14 -10.65 4.10
N GLY A 50 -0.56 -10.26 2.95
CA GLY A 50 -0.74 -8.91 2.39
C GLY A 50 -2.21 -8.54 2.14
N LEU A 51 -3.00 -9.47 1.58
CA LEU A 51 -4.42 -9.26 1.31
C LEU A 51 -5.24 -9.14 2.59
N ILE A 52 -4.99 -9.99 3.59
CA ILE A 52 -5.69 -9.94 4.88
C ILE A 52 -5.37 -8.63 5.60
N THR A 53 -4.10 -8.24 5.68
CA THR A 53 -3.69 -6.96 6.28
C THR A 53 -4.32 -5.79 5.54
N GLY A 54 -4.27 -5.77 4.21
CA GLY A 54 -4.87 -4.72 3.40
C GLY A 54 -6.38 -4.58 3.61
N GLY A 55 -7.10 -5.71 3.65
CA GLY A 55 -8.55 -5.71 3.90
C GLY A 55 -8.92 -5.23 5.31
N LEU A 56 -8.14 -5.62 6.33
CA LEU A 56 -8.35 -5.15 7.70
C LEU A 56 -8.08 -3.66 7.83
N THR A 57 -6.99 -3.16 7.24
CA THR A 57 -6.65 -1.73 7.25
C THR A 57 -7.68 -0.91 6.49
N GLU A 58 -8.11 -1.37 5.31
CA GLU A 58 -9.17 -0.72 4.54
C GLU A 58 -10.48 -0.63 5.33
N LEU A 59 -10.84 -1.69 6.06
CA LEU A 59 -12.03 -1.72 6.91
C LEU A 59 -11.91 -0.75 8.10
N ALA A 60 -10.74 -0.69 8.74
CA ALA A 60 -10.49 0.16 9.89
C ALA A 60 -10.53 1.66 9.54
N PHE A 61 -10.11 2.01 8.33
CA PHE A 61 -10.00 3.39 7.84
C PHE A 61 -11.00 3.70 6.72
N ALA A 62 -12.06 2.89 6.59
CA ALA A 62 -13.08 3.08 5.58
C ALA A 62 -13.73 4.47 5.70
N GLY A 63 -13.81 5.19 4.58
CA GLY A 63 -14.40 6.53 4.53
C GLY A 63 -13.42 7.68 4.83
N LEU A 64 -12.16 7.39 5.15
CA LEU A 64 -11.11 8.39 5.20
C LEU A 64 -10.66 8.73 3.78
N THR A 65 -11.20 9.83 3.26
CA THR A 65 -10.75 10.43 2.00
C THR A 65 -10.32 11.87 2.26
N PRO A 66 -9.27 12.36 1.60
CA PRO A 66 -8.87 13.76 1.72
C PRO A 66 -10.02 14.66 1.24
N ALA A 67 -10.43 15.59 2.10
CA ALA A 67 -11.49 16.53 1.78
C ALA A 67 -11.15 17.90 2.37
N GLY A 68 -11.24 18.94 1.54
CA GLY A 68 -11.01 20.32 1.98
C GLY A 68 -9.61 20.60 2.53
N GLY A 69 -8.58 19.89 2.05
CA GLY A 69 -7.19 20.07 2.48
C GLY A 69 -6.82 19.39 3.81
N VAL A 70 -7.73 18.60 4.39
CA VAL A 70 -7.42 17.74 5.54
C VAL A 70 -6.83 16.43 5.02
N GLN A 71 -5.58 16.14 5.38
CA GLN A 71 -4.89 14.90 5.04
C GLN A 71 -5.26 13.81 6.07
N PRO A 72 -5.84 12.67 5.65
CA PRO A 72 -6.04 11.51 6.51
C PRO A 72 -4.69 10.88 6.95
N PRO A 73 -4.67 10.16 8.09
CA PRO A 73 -3.48 9.52 8.64
C PRO A 73 -2.93 8.37 7.79
#